data_AF-A0A835PP69-F1
#
_entry.id   AF-A0A835PP69-F1
#
_cell.length_a   1.000
_cell.length_b   1.000
_cell.length_c   1.000
_cell.angle_alpha   90.00
_cell.angle_beta   90.00
_cell.angle_gamma   90.00
#
_symmetry.space_group_name_H-M   'P 1'
#
loop_
_entity.id
_entity.type
_entity.pdbx_description
1 polymer ?
#
loop_
_entity_poly.entity_id
_entity_poly.type
_entity_poly.pdbx_seq_one_letter_code
_entity_poly.pdbx_strand_id
1 'polypeptide(L)'
;MDGERDTEIALGCRQAGGNGNRRGDIFAYRTSLWYEHTRRFEAKFAEPESFECVKMLREIGEDMWRKYSGEEAIDMEGVHLVNYPVSVSAEGLVKDLQEGGGTFPDTTARVRGRRSKVLPPICTTWNGNAWLLIQKKCDF
;
A
#
# COMPACT_ATOMS: atom_id res chain seq x y z
N MET A 1 7.24 -0.16 14.52
CA MET A 1 6.92 -1.56 14.86
C MET A 1 7.93 -2.24 15.79
N ASP A 2 9.09 -1.66 16.06
CA ASP A 2 10.16 -2.27 16.89
C ASP A 2 9.85 -2.30 18.39
N GLY A 3 8.94 -1.43 18.87
CA GLY A 3 8.59 -1.28 20.29
C GLY A 3 9.63 -0.54 21.13
N GLU A 4 10.91 -0.54 20.72
CA GLU A 4 12.03 0.09 21.43
C GLU A 4 12.57 1.35 20.74
N ARG A 5 11.88 1.86 19.72
CA ARG A 5 12.24 3.11 19.04
C ARG A 5 11.16 4.16 19.23
N ASP A 6 10.33 4.35 18.22
CA ASP A 6 9.25 5.32 18.32
C ASP A 6 8.10 4.71 19.13
N THR A 7 7.51 5.52 20.00
CA THR A 7 6.35 5.12 20.80
C THR A 7 5.10 5.18 19.94
N GLU A 8 4.43 4.04 19.80
CA GLU A 8 3.21 3.89 19.00
C GLU A 8 2.08 3.34 19.86
N ILE A 9 0.83 3.68 19.52
CA ILE A 9 -0.36 3.08 20.12
C ILE A 9 -1.32 2.66 19.03
N ALA A 10 -1.91 1.48 19.16
CA ALA A 10 -2.89 0.94 18.21
C ALA A 10 -4.06 0.31 18.95
N LEU A 11 -5.26 0.44 18.38
CA LEU A 11 -6.48 -0.18 18.89
C LEU A 11 -7.01 -1.20 17.88
N GLY A 12 -7.13 -2.45 18.31
CA GLY A 12 -7.77 -3.52 17.55
C GLY A 12 -9.17 -3.80 18.09
N CYS A 13 -10.20 -3.52 17.29
CA CYS A 13 -11.60 -3.76 17.65
C CYS A 13 -12.32 -4.60 16.59
N ARG A 14 -13.31 -5.36 17.03
CA ARG A 14 -14.28 -6.05 16.16
C ARG A 14 -15.68 -5.84 16.70
N GLN A 15 -16.68 -5.87 15.82
CA GLN A 15 -18.08 -5.84 16.23
C GLN A 15 -18.50 -7.26 16.69
N ALA A 16 -19.01 -7.38 17.92
CA ALA A 16 -19.53 -8.64 18.45
C ALA A 16 -21.02 -8.77 18.13
N GLY A 17 -21.37 -9.52 17.07
CA GLY A 17 -22.76 -9.72 16.62
C GLY A 17 -22.88 -10.89 15.65
N GLY A 18 -23.90 -11.75 15.86
CA GLY A 18 -24.00 -13.13 15.35
C GLY A 18 -24.54 -13.32 13.93
N ASN A 19 -24.42 -14.57 13.46
CA ASN A 19 -24.88 -15.12 12.17
C ASN A 19 -24.39 -14.43 10.90
N GLY A 20 -23.07 -14.32 10.73
CA GLY A 20 -22.46 -14.23 9.40
C GLY A 20 -22.63 -12.92 8.64
N ASN A 21 -23.36 -11.93 9.18
CA ASN A 21 -23.45 -10.62 8.56
C ASN A 21 -22.16 -9.83 8.78
N ARG A 22 -21.23 -9.94 7.84
CA ARG A 22 -19.94 -9.24 7.82
C ARG A 22 -20.06 -7.74 7.48
N ARG A 23 -21.27 -7.20 7.34
CA ARG A 23 -21.54 -5.83 6.85
C ARG A 23 -21.92 -4.85 7.97
N GLY A 24 -21.06 -4.71 8.98
CA GLY A 24 -21.21 -3.69 10.03
C GLY A 24 -20.45 -2.38 9.73
N ASP A 25 -20.04 -1.65 10.76
CA ASP A 25 -19.42 -0.33 10.67
C ASP A 25 -18.05 -0.41 10.00
N ILE A 26 -17.29 -1.48 10.26
CA ILE A 26 -16.00 -1.72 9.60
C ILE A 26 -16.18 -1.88 8.09
N PHE A 27 -17.24 -2.59 7.67
CA PHE A 27 -17.57 -2.76 6.25
C PHE A 27 -18.02 -1.43 5.62
N ALA A 28 -18.88 -0.67 6.31
CA ALA A 28 -19.32 0.63 5.84
C ALA A 28 -18.14 1.59 5.67
N TYR A 29 -17.24 1.63 6.67
CA TYR A 29 -16.03 2.47 6.63
C TYR A 29 -15.06 2.05 5.52
N ARG A 30 -14.82 0.75 5.34
CA ARG A 30 -14.04 0.25 4.20
C ARG A 30 -14.66 0.70 2.87
N THR A 31 -15.97 0.57 2.75
CA THR A 31 -16.70 0.93 1.53
C THR A 31 -16.66 2.43 1.25
N SER A 32 -16.74 3.27 2.29
CA SER A 32 -16.61 4.72 2.11
C SER A 32 -15.21 5.13 1.64
N LEU A 33 -14.14 4.50 2.16
CA LEU A 33 -12.79 4.75 1.68
C LEU A 33 -12.59 4.31 0.23
N TRP A 34 -13.19 3.18 -0.16
CA TRP A 34 -13.16 2.74 -1.56
C TRP A 34 -13.87 3.73 -2.47
N TYR A 35 -15.03 4.23 -2.06
CA TYR A 35 -15.73 5.28 -2.81
C TYR A 35 -14.91 6.58 -2.89
N GLU A 36 -14.27 6.99 -1.80
CA GLU A 36 -13.39 8.17 -1.80
C GLU A 36 -12.26 8.04 -2.83
N HIS A 37 -11.57 6.90 -2.85
CA HIS A 37 -10.42 6.70 -3.74
C HIS A 37 -10.79 6.36 -5.18
N THR A 38 -11.92 5.68 -5.41
CA THR A 38 -12.31 5.20 -6.75
C THR A 38 -13.43 6.01 -7.40
N ARG A 39 -14.19 6.79 -6.62
CA ARG A 39 -15.49 7.39 -7.00
C ARG A 39 -16.51 6.40 -7.55
N ARG A 40 -16.33 5.10 -7.28
CA ARG A 40 -17.25 4.05 -7.70
C ARG A 40 -17.95 3.41 -6.52
N PHE A 41 -19.16 2.96 -6.77
CA PHE A 41 -19.94 2.16 -5.83
C PHE A 41 -20.31 0.84 -6.50
N GLU A 42 -19.43 -0.15 -6.36
CA GLU A 42 -19.51 -1.41 -7.08
C GLU A 42 -19.85 -2.54 -6.12
N ALA A 43 -20.77 -3.44 -6.53
CA ALA A 43 -21.14 -4.59 -5.69
C ALA A 43 -19.93 -5.48 -5.36
N LYS A 44 -18.96 -5.55 -6.28
CA LYS A 44 -17.70 -6.31 -6.11
C LYS A 44 -16.88 -5.85 -4.91
N PHE A 45 -16.98 -4.57 -4.53
CA PHE A 45 -16.26 -4.01 -3.38
C PHE A 45 -16.73 -4.60 -2.04
N ALA A 46 -17.87 -5.31 -2.04
CA ALA A 46 -18.33 -6.05 -0.89
C ALA A 46 -17.42 -7.26 -0.58
N GLU A 47 -16.77 -7.83 -1.59
CA GLU A 47 -15.92 -9.02 -1.56
C GLU A 47 -14.50 -8.69 -2.07
N PRO A 48 -13.70 -7.94 -1.29
CA PRO A 48 -12.39 -7.46 -1.71
C PRO A 48 -11.38 -8.57 -2.01
N GLU A 49 -11.62 -9.78 -1.50
CA GLU A 49 -10.83 -10.97 -1.78
C GLU A 49 -11.10 -11.59 -3.16
N SER A 50 -12.22 -11.22 -3.81
CA SER A 50 -12.57 -11.77 -5.11
C SER A 50 -11.62 -11.29 -6.20
N PHE A 51 -11.34 -12.18 -7.16
CA PHE A 51 -10.48 -11.85 -8.30
C PHE A 51 -11.05 -10.67 -9.09
N GLU A 52 -12.37 -10.62 -9.27
CA GLU A 52 -13.09 -9.59 -9.99
C GLU A 52 -12.92 -8.22 -9.33
N CYS A 53 -12.91 -8.18 -8.01
CA CYS A 53 -12.72 -6.95 -7.25
C CYS A 53 -11.27 -6.45 -7.34
N VAL A 54 -10.30 -7.34 -7.15
CA VAL A 54 -8.86 -6.99 -7.27
C VAL A 54 -8.52 -6.55 -8.69
N LYS A 55 -9.03 -7.27 -9.70
CA LYS A 55 -8.85 -6.92 -11.11
C LYS A 55 -9.41 -5.54 -11.43
N MET A 56 -10.63 -5.24 -10.97
CA MET A 56 -11.25 -3.93 -11.16
C MET A 56 -10.44 -2.80 -10.51
N LEU A 57 -10.00 -2.97 -9.26
CA LEU A 57 -9.17 -1.96 -8.59
C LEU A 57 -7.86 -1.72 -9.34
N ARG A 58 -7.23 -2.80 -9.82
CA ARG A 58 -6.01 -2.72 -10.61
C ARG A 58 -6.24 -1.93 -11.91
N GLU A 59 -7.30 -2.23 -12.65
CA GLU A 59 -7.65 -1.53 -13.90
C GLU A 59 -7.87 -0.03 -13.66
N ILE A 60 -8.62 0.33 -12.59
CA ILE A 60 -8.80 1.73 -12.18
C ILE A 60 -7.43 2.39 -11.95
N GLY A 61 -6.55 1.75 -11.18
CA GLY A 61 -5.23 2.29 -10.88
C GLY A 61 -4.30 2.40 -12.10
N GLU A 62 -4.41 1.49 -13.08
CA GLU A 62 -3.65 1.55 -14.34
C GLU A 62 -4.11 2.73 -15.21
N ASP A 63 -5.43 2.91 -15.35
CA ASP A 63 -5.98 4.03 -16.12
C ASP A 63 -5.68 5.38 -15.46
N MET A 64 -5.77 5.45 -14.13
CA MET A 64 -5.46 6.67 -13.39
C MET A 64 -3.97 6.98 -13.39
N TRP A 65 -3.09 5.97 -13.34
CA TRP A 65 -1.65 6.18 -13.52
C TRP A 65 -1.34 6.81 -14.87
N ARG A 66 -1.93 6.29 -15.96
CA ARG A 66 -1.73 6.82 -17.32
C ARG A 66 -2.13 8.30 -17.44
N LYS A 67 -3.24 8.69 -16.80
CA LYS A 67 -3.68 10.10 -16.73
C LYS A 67 -2.73 10.94 -15.87
N TYR A 68 -2.34 10.44 -14.70
CA TYR A 68 -1.50 11.15 -13.74
C TYR A 68 -0.07 11.37 -14.25
N SER A 69 0.51 10.40 -14.96
CA SER A 69 1.87 10.48 -15.50
C SER A 69 1.93 11.02 -16.94
N GLY A 70 0.78 11.41 -17.52
CA GLY A 70 0.71 11.95 -18.88
C GLY A 70 1.26 13.37 -18.96
N GLU A 71 1.65 13.81 -20.16
CA GLU A 71 2.13 15.18 -20.38
C GLU A 71 0.99 16.21 -20.27
N GLU A 72 -0.23 15.81 -20.64
CA GLU A 72 -1.41 16.64 -20.55
C GLU A 72 -2.06 16.54 -19.17
N ALA A 73 -2.38 17.69 -18.58
CA ALA A 73 -3.15 17.75 -17.35
C ALA A 73 -4.60 17.34 -17.62
N ILE A 74 -4.96 16.12 -17.20
CA ILE A 74 -6.31 15.57 -17.32
C ILE A 74 -6.96 15.53 -15.94
N ASP A 75 -8.20 16.00 -15.83
CA ASP A 75 -8.97 15.84 -14.59
C ASP A 75 -9.22 14.35 -14.32
N MET A 76 -8.86 13.90 -13.12
CA MET A 76 -9.08 12.53 -12.65
C MET A 76 -10.49 12.33 -12.09
N GLU A 77 -11.37 13.32 -12.18
CA GLU A 77 -12.79 13.27 -11.81
C GLU A 77 -12.99 12.89 -10.33
N GLY A 78 -12.05 13.30 -9.48
CA GLY A 78 -12.04 12.97 -8.06
C GLY A 78 -11.63 11.54 -7.73
N VAL A 79 -11.14 10.76 -8.70
CA VAL A 79 -10.49 9.46 -8.48
C VAL A 79 -9.05 9.68 -8.03
N HIS A 80 -8.66 9.03 -6.94
CA HIS A 80 -7.35 9.20 -6.30
C HIS A 80 -6.54 7.91 -6.24
N LEU A 81 -7.16 6.77 -6.58
CA LEU A 81 -6.47 5.49 -6.65
C LEU A 81 -5.56 5.46 -7.87
N VAL A 82 -4.27 5.29 -7.63
CA VAL A 82 -3.24 5.18 -8.67
C VAL A 82 -2.36 3.98 -8.33
N ASN A 83 -2.03 3.15 -9.32
CA ASN A 83 -1.12 2.04 -9.09
C ASN A 83 0.28 2.54 -8.79
N TYR A 84 0.93 1.92 -7.81
CA TYR A 84 2.32 2.23 -7.53
C TYR A 84 3.19 1.87 -8.75
N PRO A 85 4.06 2.78 -9.25
CA PRO A 85 4.65 2.68 -10.59
C PRO A 85 5.86 1.72 -10.64
N VAL A 86 5.59 0.45 -10.36
CA VAL A 86 6.54 -0.66 -10.45
C VAL A 86 5.91 -1.82 -11.22
N SER A 87 6.77 -2.64 -11.82
CA SER A 87 6.37 -3.92 -12.40
C SER A 87 7.00 -5.06 -11.60
N VAL A 88 6.29 -6.20 -11.54
CA VAL A 88 6.76 -7.41 -10.86
C VAL A 88 6.88 -8.50 -11.91
N SER A 89 8.07 -9.10 -12.04
CA SER A 89 8.28 -10.21 -12.98
C SER A 89 7.67 -11.52 -12.48
N ALA A 90 7.60 -12.53 -13.34
CA ALA A 90 7.13 -13.87 -12.96
C ALA A 90 7.99 -14.50 -11.84
N GLU A 91 9.27 -14.08 -11.74
CA GLU A 91 10.22 -14.50 -10.70
C GLU A 91 10.10 -13.66 -9.42
N GLY A 92 9.16 -12.72 -9.34
CA GLY A 92 8.96 -11.83 -8.19
C GLY A 92 9.93 -10.66 -8.12
N LEU A 93 10.68 -10.36 -9.18
CA LEU A 93 11.61 -9.23 -9.20
C LEU A 93 10.87 -7.91 -9.46
N VAL A 94 11.05 -6.96 -8.56
CA VAL A 94 10.54 -5.59 -8.72
C VAL A 94 11.41 -4.82 -9.71
N LYS A 95 10.81 -4.38 -10.80
CA LYS A 95 11.41 -3.59 -11.88
C LYS A 95 10.70 -2.24 -11.97
N ASP A 96 11.38 -1.27 -12.57
CA ASP A 96 10.75 0.00 -12.90
C ASP A 96 9.61 -0.24 -13.89
N LEU A 97 8.54 0.54 -13.79
CA LEU A 97 7.53 0.55 -14.83
C LEU A 97 8.16 1.14 -16.10
N GLN A 98 7.92 0.50 -17.25
CA GLN A 98 8.54 0.93 -18.52
C GLN A 98 8.11 2.35 -18.90
N GLU A 99 6.85 2.68 -18.65
CA GLU A 99 6.32 4.04 -18.73
C GLU A 99 6.80 4.85 -17.52
N GLY A 100 7.46 6.00 -17.77
CA GLY A 100 7.92 6.92 -16.71
C GLY A 100 9.40 6.80 -16.31
N GLY A 101 10.20 5.97 -17.00
CA GLY A 101 11.67 5.98 -16.88
C GLY A 101 12.23 5.65 -15.48
N GLY A 102 11.41 5.11 -14.58
CA GLY A 102 11.81 4.74 -13.22
C GLY A 102 11.91 5.91 -12.22
N THR A 103 11.42 7.10 -12.57
CA THR A 103 11.32 8.26 -11.66
C THR A 103 9.87 8.66 -11.43
N PHE A 104 9.57 9.32 -10.31
CA PHE A 104 8.24 9.92 -10.13
C PHE A 104 8.06 11.09 -11.11
N PRO A 105 6.83 11.29 -11.64
CA PRO A 105 6.50 12.46 -12.44
C PRO A 105 6.98 13.76 -11.77
N ASP A 106 7.45 14.70 -12.57
CA ASP A 106 7.98 16.00 -12.12
C ASP A 106 9.22 15.96 -11.21
N THR A 107 9.88 14.80 -11.07
CA THR A 107 11.07 14.64 -10.24
C THR A 107 12.20 13.90 -10.93
N THR A 108 13.40 14.00 -10.35
CA THR A 108 14.53 13.10 -10.65
C THR A 108 14.63 11.94 -9.64
N ALA A 109 13.64 11.80 -8.76
CA ALA A 109 13.65 10.83 -7.68
C ALA A 109 13.24 9.45 -8.21
N ARG A 110 14.07 8.45 -7.96
CA ARG A 110 13.82 7.07 -8.41
C ARG A 110 12.69 6.45 -7.60
N VAL A 111 11.73 5.82 -8.28
CA VAL A 111 10.60 5.12 -7.65
C VAL A 111 11.11 4.02 -6.70
N ARG A 112 12.05 3.20 -7.17
CA ARG A 112 12.65 2.12 -6.37
C ARG A 112 13.60 2.61 -5.26
N GLY A 113 13.83 3.92 -5.19
CA GLY A 113 14.80 4.53 -4.30
C GLY A 113 16.24 4.12 -4.61
N ARG A 114 17.12 4.41 -3.65
CA ARG A 114 18.53 4.03 -3.68
C ARG A 114 18.99 3.82 -2.23
N ARG A 115 19.69 2.71 -1.98
CA ARG A 115 20.31 2.48 -0.68
C ARG A 115 21.33 3.57 -0.37
N SER A 116 21.16 4.27 0.74
CA SER A 116 22.15 5.24 1.22
C SER A 116 23.41 4.52 1.66
N LYS A 117 24.57 5.09 1.30
CA LYS A 117 25.89 4.65 1.79
C LYS A 117 26.34 5.42 3.02
N VAL A 118 25.61 6.49 3.37
CA VAL A 118 25.98 7.43 4.45
C VAL A 118 25.06 7.25 5.66
N LEU A 119 23.75 7.14 5.42
CA LEU A 119 22.79 6.97 6.50
C LEU A 119 22.79 5.51 6.95
N PRO A 120 23.04 5.23 8.23
CA PRO A 120 22.97 3.87 8.75
C PRO A 120 21.52 3.40 8.74
N PRO A 121 21.25 2.08 8.58
CA PRO A 121 19.89 1.59 8.51
C PRO A 121 19.05 1.98 9.72
N ILE A 122 19.61 2.07 10.92
CA ILE A 122 18.89 2.48 12.15
C ILE A 122 18.14 3.83 12.01
N CYS A 123 18.61 4.73 11.14
CA CYS A 123 17.99 6.02 10.87
C CYS A 123 16.87 5.95 9.83
N THR A 124 16.84 4.92 8.98
CA THR A 124 15.87 4.78 7.88
C THR A 124 14.92 3.59 8.06
N THR A 125 15.33 2.60 8.84
CA THR A 125 14.70 1.30 9.10
C THR A 125 15.33 0.67 10.34
N TRP A 126 15.10 -0.61 10.62
CA TRP A 126 15.84 -1.36 11.66
C TRP A 126 17.13 -1.96 11.10
N ASN A 127 18.19 -2.02 11.92
CA ASN A 127 19.41 -2.77 11.64
C ASN A 127 19.52 -3.90 12.66
N GLY A 128 19.60 -5.16 12.19
CA GLY A 128 19.43 -6.33 13.05
C GLY A 128 20.62 -6.68 13.93
N ASN A 129 20.31 -7.15 15.15
CA ASN A 129 21.04 -8.14 15.96
C ASN A 129 20.24 -8.65 17.19
N ALA A 130 18.90 -8.58 17.19
CA ALA A 130 18.10 -8.97 18.37
C ALA A 130 18.01 -10.48 18.66
N TRP A 131 18.30 -11.36 17.68
CA TRP A 131 18.30 -12.81 17.94
C TRP A 131 19.34 -13.22 19.01
N LEU A 132 20.44 -12.47 19.15
CA LEU A 132 21.47 -12.68 20.17
C LEU A 132 21.10 -12.09 21.55
N LEU A 133 20.16 -11.14 21.60
CA LEU A 133 19.70 -10.49 22.84
C LEU A 133 18.48 -11.17 23.44
N ILE A 134 17.63 -11.81 22.63
CA ILE A 134 16.50 -12.60 23.14
C ILE A 134 17.00 -13.90 23.78
N GLN A 135 18.04 -14.56 23.22
CA GLN A 135 18.64 -15.74 23.87
C GLN A 135 19.25 -15.42 25.25
N LYS A 136 19.83 -14.24 25.45
CA LYS A 136 20.40 -13.86 26.76
C LYS A 136 19.36 -13.47 27.82
N LYS A 137 18.10 -13.24 27.44
CA LYS A 137 17.02 -12.83 28.36
C LYS A 137 16.09 -13.98 28.76
N CYS A 138 16.25 -15.16 28.15
CA CYS A 138 15.48 -16.36 28.49
C CYS A 138 16.24 -17.39 29.34
N ASP A 139 17.49 -17.09 29.75
CA ASP A 139 18.28 -17.89 30.69
C ASP A 139 18.20 -17.34 32.13
N PHE A 140 17.00 -17.04 32.61
CA PHE A 140 16.70 -16.84 34.05
C PHE A 140 15.36 -17.47 34.42
#